data_AF-A0A512CHU2-F1
#
_entry.id   AF-A0A512CHU2-F1
#
_cell.length_a   1.000
_cell.length_b   1.000
_cell.length_c   1.000
_cell.angle_alpha   90.00
_cell.angle_beta   90.00
_cell.angle_gamma   90.00
#
_symmetry.space_group_name_H-M   'P 1'
#
loop_
_entity.id
_entity.type
_entity.pdbx_description
1 polymer ?
#
loop_
_entity_poly.entity_id
_entity_poly.type
_entity_poly.pdbx_seq_one_letter_code
_entity_poly.pdbx_strand_id
1 'polypeptide(L)'
;MQKILLFLAVIITAISCKENKSTSQLVTINENTVTTVSKFPESVPTCEPNKKLFDAVPHLDTYAVYNFKDVGCTKRGLVAQYDHPTEEFYEFTFTINEEVNENKTMFNYLRVGYNGAVKLNIEDTYVSDLHIFDNAFMTTTSEAEYDEVKYNATYKDKYIIIITLRGKNLSSKAAIDSYVKNYLEAINKDFLD
;
A
#
# COMPACT_ATOMS: atom_id res chain seq x y z
N MET A 1 -5.02 -52.54 -31.26
CA MET A 1 -5.07 -51.16 -30.73
C MET A 1 -4.79 -51.20 -29.24
N GLN A 2 -3.60 -50.73 -28.86
CA GLN A 2 -3.20 -50.49 -27.47
C GLN A 2 -4.20 -49.51 -26.84
N LYS A 3 -4.83 -49.91 -25.74
CA LYS A 3 -5.45 -48.96 -24.82
C LYS A 3 -4.64 -49.01 -23.54
N ILE A 4 -3.82 -47.98 -23.39
CA ILE A 4 -2.98 -47.71 -22.24
C ILE A 4 -3.89 -47.63 -21.00
N LEU A 5 -3.66 -48.51 -20.03
CA LEU A 5 -4.13 -48.33 -18.66
C LEU A 5 -3.45 -47.08 -18.10
N LEU A 6 -4.22 -46.02 -17.87
CA LEU A 6 -3.80 -44.97 -16.94
C LEU A 6 -4.10 -45.46 -15.51
N PHE A 7 -3.09 -46.02 -14.88
CA PHE A 7 -2.98 -46.08 -13.42
C PHE A 7 -2.70 -44.66 -12.93
N LEU A 8 -3.71 -43.98 -12.38
CA LEU A 8 -3.51 -42.84 -11.50
C LEU A 8 -3.59 -43.36 -10.07
N ALA A 9 -2.41 -43.65 -9.50
CA ALA A 9 -2.25 -43.89 -8.08
C ALA A 9 -2.55 -42.59 -7.33
N VAL A 10 -3.74 -42.51 -6.74
CA VAL A 10 -4.05 -41.50 -5.72
C VAL A 10 -3.29 -41.90 -4.47
N ILE A 11 -2.11 -41.31 -4.27
CA ILE A 11 -1.42 -41.38 -2.98
C ILE A 11 -2.16 -40.42 -2.04
N ILE A 12 -3.14 -40.98 -1.32
CA ILE A 12 -3.71 -40.36 -0.14
C ILE A 12 -2.67 -40.54 0.98
N THR A 13 -1.69 -39.64 1.06
CA THR A 13 -0.98 -39.47 2.34
C THR A 13 -1.92 -38.77 3.30
N ALA A 14 -2.69 -39.57 4.03
CA ALA A 14 -3.31 -39.17 5.28
C ALA A 14 -2.20 -38.92 6.30
N ILE A 15 -1.65 -37.70 6.30
CA ILE A 15 -0.86 -37.25 7.44
C ILE A 15 -1.86 -36.93 8.53
N SER A 16 -1.96 -37.87 9.45
CA SER A 16 -2.58 -37.75 10.77
C SER A 16 -2.15 -36.43 11.41
N CYS A 17 -3.02 -35.42 11.34
CA CYS A 17 -2.97 -34.28 12.25
C CYS A 17 -3.35 -34.79 13.64
N LYS A 18 -2.34 -35.34 14.33
CA LYS A 18 -2.35 -35.49 15.77
C LYS A 18 -2.55 -34.09 16.34
N GLU A 19 -3.70 -33.90 16.98
CA GLU A 19 -4.13 -32.65 17.61
C GLU A 19 -3.01 -32.07 18.48
N ASN A 20 -2.36 -31.01 17.99
CA ASN A 20 -1.73 -30.04 18.86
C ASN A 20 -2.68 -28.86 18.95
N LYS A 21 -3.42 -28.81 20.06
CA LYS A 21 -4.16 -27.64 20.51
C LYS A 21 -3.18 -26.46 20.62
N SER A 22 -3.18 -25.62 19.61
CA SER A 22 -2.92 -24.20 19.78
C SER A 22 -4.11 -23.49 19.18
N THR A 23 -5.06 -23.15 20.06
CA THR A 23 -6.07 -22.15 19.74
C THR A 23 -5.32 -20.83 19.64
N SER A 24 -4.70 -20.58 18.48
CA SER A 24 -4.40 -19.22 18.08
C SER A 24 -5.76 -18.59 17.82
N GLN A 25 -6.27 -17.90 18.84
CA GLN A 25 -7.21 -16.84 18.62
C GLN A 25 -6.52 -15.89 17.63
N LEU A 26 -6.90 -16.00 16.36
CA LEU A 26 -6.96 -14.86 15.48
C LEU A 26 -7.72 -13.80 16.29
N VAL A 27 -7.00 -12.84 16.83
CA VAL A 27 -7.61 -11.64 17.38
C VAL A 27 -8.33 -11.03 16.19
N THR A 28 -9.64 -11.19 16.17
CA THR A 28 -10.53 -10.46 15.29
C THR A 28 -10.23 -8.99 15.56
N ILE A 29 -9.54 -8.33 14.62
CA ILE A 29 -9.37 -6.89 14.63
C ILE A 29 -10.76 -6.33 14.34
N ASN A 30 -11.53 -6.11 15.39
CA ASN A 30 -12.80 -5.39 15.31
C ASN A 30 -13.17 -4.90 16.71
N GLU A 31 -12.54 -3.80 17.11
CA GLU A 31 -13.19 -2.85 18.01
C GLU A 31 -13.20 -1.51 17.28
N ASN A 32 -14.25 -1.33 16.47
CA ASN A 32 -14.68 -0.04 15.95
C ASN A 32 -14.98 0.88 17.14
N THR A 33 -13.94 1.53 17.65
CA THR A 33 -14.10 2.70 18.47
C THR A 33 -14.22 3.86 17.50
N VAL A 34 -15.43 4.07 16.95
CA VAL A 34 -15.78 5.29 16.22
C VAL A 34 -15.76 6.40 17.26
N THR A 35 -14.57 6.93 17.49
CA THR A 35 -14.41 8.23 18.11
C THR A 35 -14.39 9.21 16.95
N THR A 36 -15.32 10.16 16.95
CA THR A 36 -15.20 11.38 16.16
C THR A 36 -13.97 12.14 16.66
N VAL A 37 -12.78 11.71 16.24
CA VAL A 37 -11.49 12.31 16.59
C VAL A 37 -10.73 12.45 15.29
N SER A 38 -10.77 13.67 14.73
CA SER A 38 -10.22 14.03 13.41
C SER A 38 -8.69 14.14 13.38
N LYS A 39 -7.96 13.49 14.29
CA LYS A 39 -6.53 13.75 14.50
C LYS A 39 -5.74 12.46 14.49
N PHE A 40 -4.61 12.50 13.81
CA PHE A 40 -3.63 11.42 13.83
C PHE A 40 -3.17 11.15 15.28
N PRO A 41 -3.08 9.88 15.73
CA PRO A 41 -2.70 9.55 17.10
C PRO A 41 -1.23 9.89 17.36
N GLU A 42 -0.89 10.25 18.60
CA GLU A 42 0.51 10.50 19.00
C GLU A 42 1.31 9.20 19.19
N SER A 43 0.63 8.06 19.36
CA SER A 43 1.25 6.74 19.47
C SER A 43 0.28 5.63 19.07
N VAL A 44 0.82 4.54 18.53
CA VAL A 44 0.08 3.31 18.23
C VAL A 44 0.90 2.11 18.71
N PRO A 45 0.39 1.29 19.65
CA PRO A 45 1.17 0.18 20.22
C PRO A 45 1.70 -0.83 19.20
N THR A 46 0.96 -1.09 18.13
CA THR A 46 1.40 -2.00 17.04
C THR A 46 2.57 -1.43 16.24
N CYS A 47 2.81 -0.12 16.33
CA CYS A 47 3.87 0.61 15.66
C CYS A 47 5.16 0.75 16.47
N GLU A 48 5.19 0.36 17.75
CA GLU A 48 6.42 0.41 18.56
C GLU A 48 7.65 -0.23 17.88
N PRO A 49 7.55 -1.41 17.23
CA PRO A 49 8.69 -2.00 16.52
C PRO A 49 9.19 -1.18 15.32
N ASN A 50 8.35 -0.30 14.78
CA ASN A 50 8.60 0.50 13.59
C ASN A 50 8.31 1.98 13.85
N LYS A 51 8.66 2.47 15.05
CA LYS A 51 8.39 3.86 15.45
C LYS A 51 8.89 4.88 14.43
N LYS A 52 10.07 4.66 13.85
CA LYS A 52 10.61 5.50 12.76
C LYS A 52 9.68 5.62 11.54
N LEU A 53 8.94 4.56 11.18
CA LEU A 53 8.01 4.60 10.05
C LEU A 53 6.72 5.31 10.43
N PHE A 54 6.28 5.14 11.68
CA PHE A 54 5.17 5.86 12.26
C PHE A 54 5.42 7.35 12.34
N ASP A 55 6.57 7.72 12.90
CA ASP A 55 7.03 9.10 12.95
C ASP A 55 7.19 9.67 11.52
N ALA A 56 7.37 8.81 10.50
CA ALA A 56 7.50 9.20 9.10
C ALA A 56 6.23 9.41 8.30
N VAL A 57 5.07 9.13 8.88
CA VAL A 57 3.80 9.53 8.28
C VAL A 57 3.60 11.00 8.62
N PRO A 58 3.56 11.90 7.64
CA PRO A 58 3.25 13.28 7.94
C PRO A 58 1.81 13.33 8.46
N HIS A 59 1.50 14.31 9.31
CA HIS A 59 0.12 14.62 9.69
C HIS A 59 -0.63 15.13 8.46
N LEU A 60 -1.06 14.22 7.57
CA LEU A 60 -1.65 14.58 6.28
C LEU A 60 -2.96 15.37 6.43
N ASP A 61 -3.63 15.22 7.57
CA ASP A 61 -4.73 16.04 8.05
C ASP A 61 -4.37 17.53 8.19
N THR A 62 -3.08 17.88 8.26
CA THR A 62 -2.59 19.28 8.30
C THR A 62 -2.30 19.86 6.92
N TYR A 63 -2.13 19.02 5.89
CA TYR A 63 -1.76 19.43 4.53
C TYR A 63 -2.95 19.49 3.56
N ALA A 64 -4.09 18.88 3.93
CA ALA A 64 -5.32 18.89 3.15
C ALA A 64 -6.53 18.58 4.05
N VAL A 65 -7.74 18.80 3.52
CA VAL A 65 -9.00 18.56 4.25
C VAL A 65 -9.31 17.06 4.25
N TYR A 66 -8.47 16.27 4.92
CA TYR A 66 -8.69 14.83 5.13
C TYR A 66 -9.01 14.55 6.58
N ASN A 67 -10.03 13.72 6.81
CA ASN A 67 -10.31 13.20 8.13
C ASN A 67 -9.48 11.94 8.32
N PHE A 68 -8.66 11.92 9.36
CA PHE A 68 -7.97 10.70 9.78
C PHE A 68 -8.99 9.58 10.08
N LYS A 69 -8.69 8.37 9.62
CA LYS A 69 -9.52 7.18 9.83
C LYS A 69 -8.81 6.18 10.74
N ASP A 70 -7.69 5.63 10.28
CA ASP A 70 -6.89 4.68 11.05
C ASP A 70 -5.41 4.71 10.67
N VAL A 71 -4.59 4.16 11.55
CA VAL A 71 -3.18 3.87 11.29
C VAL A 71 -2.78 2.60 12.02
N GLY A 72 -1.99 1.78 11.37
CA GLY A 72 -1.47 0.55 11.94
C GLY A 72 -0.14 0.15 11.34
N CYS A 73 0.62 -0.64 12.09
CA CYS A 73 1.88 -1.17 11.62
C CYS A 73 1.91 -2.69 11.63
N THR A 74 2.61 -3.22 10.64
CA THR A 74 3.10 -4.59 10.63
C THR A 74 4.56 -4.60 11.08
N LYS A 75 5.18 -5.79 11.15
CA LYS A 75 6.61 -5.94 11.46
C LYS A 75 7.52 -5.13 10.55
N ARG A 76 7.10 -4.78 9.33
CA ARG A 76 7.95 -4.13 8.32
C ARG A 76 7.27 -2.99 7.59
N GLY A 77 6.13 -2.52 8.07
CA GLY A 77 5.42 -1.50 7.32
C GLY A 77 4.39 -0.81 8.17
N LEU A 78 3.88 0.26 7.60
CA LEU A 78 2.84 1.09 8.15
C LEU A 78 1.79 1.33 7.07
N VAL A 79 0.53 1.38 7.50
CA VAL A 79 -0.59 1.86 6.69
C VAL A 79 -1.29 2.96 7.48
N ALA A 80 -1.59 4.09 6.83
CA ALA A 80 -2.43 5.17 7.35
C ALA A 80 -3.54 5.46 6.35
N GLN A 81 -4.79 5.49 6.83
CA GLN A 81 -5.99 5.74 6.04
C GLN A 81 -6.66 7.04 6.43
N TYR A 82 -7.22 7.71 5.42
CA TYR A 82 -7.91 8.97 5.56
C TYR A 82 -9.16 8.96 4.66
N ASP A 83 -10.23 9.57 5.15
CA ASP A 83 -11.45 9.80 4.40
C ASP A 83 -11.50 11.27 3.95
N HIS A 84 -12.01 11.53 2.75
CA HIS A 84 -12.24 12.90 2.28
C HIS A 84 -13.67 13.36 2.61
N PRO A 85 -13.90 14.63 2.98
CA PRO A 85 -15.23 15.12 3.36
C PRO A 85 -16.17 15.38 2.18
N THR A 86 -15.68 15.25 0.94
CA THR A 86 -16.48 15.54 -0.28
C THR A 86 -16.86 14.26 -1.01
N GLU A 87 -17.98 14.25 -1.71
CA GLU A 87 -18.40 13.14 -2.57
C GLU A 87 -17.56 12.94 -3.86
N GLU A 88 -16.56 13.80 -4.10
CA GLU A 88 -15.62 13.66 -5.21
C GLU A 88 -14.45 12.72 -4.89
N PHE A 89 -14.16 12.48 -3.62
CA PHE A 89 -13.05 11.65 -3.17
C PHE A 89 -13.52 10.77 -2.02
N TYR A 90 -13.11 9.51 -2.04
CA TYR A 90 -13.63 8.51 -1.13
C TYR A 90 -12.57 8.10 -0.10
N GLU A 91 -11.34 7.91 -0.54
CA GLU A 91 -10.30 7.32 0.30
C GLU A 91 -8.90 7.78 -0.15
N PHE A 92 -8.05 8.06 0.83
CA PHE A 92 -6.61 8.22 0.66
C PHE A 92 -5.90 7.25 1.62
N THR A 93 -5.14 6.31 1.06
CA THR A 93 -4.36 5.35 1.83
C THR A 93 -2.88 5.51 1.54
N PHE A 94 -2.09 5.77 2.58
CA PHE A 94 -0.64 5.83 2.54
C PHE A 94 -0.02 4.58 3.14
N THR A 95 0.91 3.96 2.42
CA THR A 95 1.63 2.78 2.88
C THR A 95 3.12 2.96 2.67
N ILE A 96 3.91 2.68 3.72
CA ILE A 96 5.36 2.55 3.64
C ILE A 96 5.78 1.18 4.15
N ASN A 97 6.56 0.46 3.36
CA ASN A 97 7.15 -0.81 3.76
C ASN A 97 8.68 -0.73 3.70
N GLU A 98 9.33 -1.22 4.76
CA GLU A 98 10.76 -1.46 4.82
C GLU A 98 11.07 -2.87 4.33
N GLU A 99 11.67 -2.98 3.15
CA GLU A 99 12.08 -4.26 2.62
C GLU A 99 13.50 -4.62 3.07
N VAL A 100 13.58 -5.45 4.10
CA VAL A 100 14.84 -6.00 4.62
C VAL A 100 15.04 -7.43 4.10
N ASN A 101 16.32 -7.75 3.80
CA ASN A 101 16.90 -9.03 3.33
C ASN A 101 17.46 -8.94 1.89
N GLU A 102 18.33 -9.91 1.53
CA GLU A 102 19.01 -9.98 0.22
C GLU A 102 18.03 -10.09 -0.96
N ASN A 103 16.86 -10.70 -0.74
CA ASN A 103 15.81 -10.81 -1.75
C ASN A 103 14.77 -9.70 -1.60
N LYS A 104 15.07 -8.51 -2.17
CA LYS A 104 14.17 -7.35 -2.23
C LYS A 104 13.09 -7.54 -3.31
N THR A 105 12.16 -8.45 -3.05
CA THR A 105 11.15 -8.90 -4.02
C THR A 105 10.22 -7.76 -4.45
N MET A 106 9.77 -6.92 -3.51
CA MET A 106 8.86 -5.82 -3.83
C MET A 106 9.54 -4.65 -4.50
N PHE A 107 10.77 -4.33 -4.10
CA PHE A 107 11.63 -3.39 -4.79
C PHE A 107 11.85 -3.82 -6.24
N ASN A 108 12.16 -5.11 -6.47
CA ASN A 108 12.32 -5.65 -7.81
C ASN A 108 11.03 -5.56 -8.62
N TYR A 109 9.88 -5.88 -8.03
CA TYR A 109 8.58 -5.73 -8.67
C TYR A 109 8.31 -4.27 -9.06
N LEU A 110 8.56 -3.30 -8.18
CA LEU A 110 8.38 -1.88 -8.50
C LEU A 110 9.32 -1.42 -9.62
N ARG A 111 10.59 -1.85 -9.58
CA ARG A 111 11.53 -1.56 -10.66
C ARG A 111 11.08 -2.15 -11.99
N VAL A 112 10.50 -3.36 -12.00
CA VAL A 112 9.92 -3.96 -13.20
C VAL A 112 8.69 -3.17 -13.67
N GLY A 113 7.80 -2.78 -12.76
CA GLY A 113 6.63 -1.96 -13.04
C GLY A 113 7.00 -0.63 -13.69
N TYR A 114 7.95 0.11 -13.09
CA TYR A 114 8.48 1.36 -13.64
C TYR A 114 9.07 1.16 -15.04
N ASN A 115 9.92 0.16 -15.23
CA ASN A 115 10.51 -0.12 -16.54
C ASN A 115 9.45 -0.51 -17.58
N GLY A 116 8.40 -1.22 -17.17
CA GLY A 116 7.24 -1.52 -18.00
C GLY A 116 6.51 -0.25 -18.43
N ALA A 117 6.21 0.64 -17.47
CA ALA A 117 5.57 1.94 -17.72
C ALA A 117 6.38 2.79 -18.73
N VAL A 118 7.71 2.82 -18.59
CA VAL A 118 8.60 3.55 -19.51
C VAL A 118 8.59 2.97 -20.93
N LYS A 119 8.58 1.64 -21.07
CA LYS A 119 8.92 0.97 -22.34
C LYS A 119 7.72 0.50 -23.14
N LEU A 120 6.63 0.14 -22.47
CA LEU A 120 5.57 -0.66 -23.07
C LEU A 120 4.30 0.14 -23.38
N ASN A 121 4.26 1.43 -23.01
CA ASN A 121 3.10 2.31 -23.21
C ASN A 121 1.78 1.61 -22.84
N ILE A 122 1.77 1.02 -21.64
CA ILE A 122 0.61 0.30 -21.11
C ILE A 122 -0.45 1.33 -20.79
N GLU A 123 -1.66 1.12 -21.32
CA GLU A 123 -2.83 1.96 -21.00
C GLU A 123 -2.99 2.05 -19.47
N ASP A 124 -3.40 3.23 -19.00
CA ASP A 124 -3.64 3.47 -17.57
C ASP A 124 -2.41 3.28 -16.67
N THR A 125 -1.21 3.28 -17.24
CA THR A 125 0.05 3.23 -16.49
C THR A 125 0.94 4.41 -16.88
N TYR A 126 1.36 5.19 -15.89
CA TYR A 126 2.12 6.42 -16.13
C TYR A 126 3.37 6.48 -15.26
N VAL A 127 4.47 7.01 -15.80
CA VAL A 127 5.63 7.41 -15.00
C VAL A 127 5.35 8.78 -14.39
N SER A 128 5.59 8.94 -13.10
CA SER A 128 5.39 10.24 -12.43
C SER A 128 6.45 11.26 -12.85
N ASP A 129 6.04 12.51 -13.03
CA ASP A 129 6.93 13.63 -13.35
C ASP A 129 7.48 14.34 -12.10
N LEU A 130 7.10 13.90 -10.90
CA LEU A 130 7.44 14.60 -9.65
C LEU A 130 8.91 14.44 -9.24
N HIS A 131 9.56 13.34 -9.64
CA HIS A 131 10.96 13.04 -9.33
C HIS A 131 11.34 13.13 -7.83
N ILE A 132 10.38 12.92 -6.92
CA ILE A 132 10.61 12.96 -5.45
C ILE A 132 11.22 11.64 -4.95
N PHE A 133 10.76 10.52 -5.51
CA PHE A 133 11.19 9.17 -5.16
C PHE A 133 11.62 8.40 -6.42
N ASP A 134 12.45 7.38 -6.24
CA ASP A 134 12.99 6.57 -7.32
C ASP A 134 11.95 5.59 -7.87
N ASN A 135 12.04 5.25 -9.16
CA ASN A 135 11.16 4.29 -9.83
C ASN A 135 9.66 4.61 -9.65
N ALA A 136 9.30 5.89 -9.63
CA ALA A 136 7.93 6.34 -9.42
C ALA A 136 7.04 6.09 -10.65
N PHE A 137 6.01 5.28 -10.49
CA PHE A 137 4.97 5.06 -11.50
C PHE A 137 3.59 4.93 -10.86
N MET A 138 2.55 5.14 -11.63
CA MET A 138 1.17 5.09 -11.21
C MET A 138 0.36 4.18 -12.13
N THR A 139 -0.61 3.47 -11.56
CA THR A 139 -1.60 2.70 -12.30
C THR A 139 -2.99 3.23 -11.97
N THR A 140 -3.83 3.41 -12.99
CA THR A 140 -5.23 3.80 -12.84
C THR A 140 -6.13 2.63 -13.18
N THR A 141 -7.28 2.54 -12.52
CA THR A 141 -8.31 1.55 -12.82
C THR A 141 -9.65 2.19 -12.58
N SER A 142 -10.49 2.25 -13.62
CA SER A 142 -11.85 2.79 -13.49
C SER A 142 -12.79 1.73 -12.93
N GLU A 143 -13.47 2.08 -11.84
CA GLU A 143 -14.60 1.34 -11.29
C GLU A 143 -15.88 2.16 -11.50
N ALA A 144 -17.06 1.54 -11.29
CA ALA A 144 -18.34 2.10 -11.77
C ALA A 144 -18.61 3.56 -11.36
N GLU A 145 -18.16 3.99 -10.17
CA GLU A 145 -18.43 5.33 -9.64
C GLU A 145 -17.16 6.17 -9.37
N TYR A 146 -15.98 5.59 -9.55
CA TYR A 146 -14.70 6.24 -9.22
C TYR A 146 -13.52 5.63 -9.97
N ASP A 147 -12.43 6.38 -10.03
CA ASP A 147 -11.12 5.87 -10.43
C ASP A 147 -10.30 5.52 -9.19
N GLU A 148 -9.68 4.34 -9.19
CA GLU A 148 -8.63 3.97 -8.25
C GLU A 148 -7.27 4.27 -8.87
N VAL A 149 -6.44 5.02 -8.15
CA VAL A 149 -5.06 5.31 -8.53
C VAL A 149 -4.12 4.72 -7.51
N LYS A 150 -3.11 3.98 -7.97
CA LYS A 150 -2.01 3.51 -7.14
C LYS A 150 -0.70 4.14 -7.60
N TYR A 151 -0.19 5.09 -6.82
CA TYR A 151 1.17 5.60 -6.98
C TYR A 151 2.14 4.68 -6.25
N ASN A 152 3.19 4.24 -6.94
CA ASN A 152 4.21 3.34 -6.43
C ASN A 152 5.58 3.96 -6.63
N ALA A 153 6.42 3.90 -5.60
CA ALA A 153 7.80 4.35 -5.69
C ALA A 153 8.71 3.61 -4.71
N THR A 154 10.02 3.78 -4.92
CA THR A 154 11.09 3.27 -4.06
C THR A 154 11.89 4.42 -3.46
N TYR A 155 12.46 4.22 -2.28
CA TYR A 155 13.28 5.24 -1.62
C TYR A 155 14.47 4.61 -0.86
N LYS A 156 15.66 5.23 -1.00
CA LYS A 156 16.93 4.83 -0.35
C LYS A 156 17.24 3.32 -0.43
N ASP A 157 16.94 2.70 -1.57
CA ASP A 157 17.10 1.25 -1.81
C ASP A 157 16.46 0.33 -0.75
N LYS A 158 15.49 0.82 0.03
CA LYS A 158 15.05 0.13 1.24
C LYS A 158 13.56 0.25 1.50
N TYR A 159 12.97 1.38 1.13
CA TYR A 159 11.58 1.66 1.39
C TYR A 159 10.76 1.57 0.11
N ILE A 160 9.56 1.04 0.26
CA ILE A 160 8.52 0.93 -0.75
C ILE A 160 7.39 1.87 -0.34
N ILE A 161 7.08 2.83 -1.19
CA ILE A 161 6.03 3.83 -0.98
C ILE A 161 4.86 3.48 -1.90
N ILE A 162 3.67 3.33 -1.33
CA ILE A 162 2.44 3.09 -2.07
C ILE A 162 1.39 4.07 -1.57
N ILE A 163 0.79 4.82 -2.49
CA ILE A 163 -0.36 5.69 -2.22
C ILE A 163 -1.53 5.19 -3.06
N THR A 164 -2.65 4.89 -2.41
CA THR A 164 -3.90 4.58 -3.10
C THR A 164 -4.88 5.73 -2.94
N LEU A 165 -5.42 6.22 -4.05
CA LEU A 165 -6.44 7.25 -4.11
C LEU A 165 -7.70 6.66 -4.73
N ARG A 166 -8.87 7.00 -4.18
CA ARG A 166 -10.15 6.70 -4.81
C ARG A 166 -10.95 7.99 -4.94
N GLY A 167 -11.32 8.35 -6.17
CA GLY A 167 -12.02 9.60 -6.43
C GLY A 167 -12.60 9.66 -7.83
N LYS A 168 -13.51 10.61 -8.05
CA LYS A 168 -14.09 10.92 -9.35
C LYS A 168 -13.06 11.68 -10.19
N ASN A 169 -12.93 11.32 -11.47
CA ASN A 169 -12.12 12.04 -12.44
C ASN A 169 -10.60 12.05 -12.14
N LEU A 170 -10.07 10.99 -11.52
CA LEU A 170 -8.63 10.81 -11.29
C LEU A 170 -7.98 10.04 -12.45
N SER A 171 -8.17 10.51 -13.67
CA SER A 171 -7.83 9.74 -14.87
C SER A 171 -6.57 10.21 -15.60
N SER A 172 -6.01 11.38 -15.26
CA SER A 172 -4.82 11.91 -15.94
C SER A 172 -3.59 11.96 -15.04
N LYS A 173 -2.42 11.63 -15.61
CA LYS A 173 -1.12 11.75 -14.93
C LYS A 173 -0.94 13.10 -14.23
N ALA A 174 -1.22 14.20 -14.94
CA ALA A 174 -1.02 15.55 -14.40
C ALA A 174 -1.92 15.85 -13.19
N ALA A 175 -3.17 15.39 -13.21
CA ALA A 175 -4.08 15.53 -12.08
C ALA A 175 -3.59 14.72 -10.87
N ILE A 176 -3.14 13.49 -11.11
CA ILE A 176 -2.61 12.60 -10.06
C ILE A 176 -1.35 13.20 -9.44
N ASP A 177 -0.36 13.57 -10.26
CA ASP A 177 0.89 14.17 -9.79
C ASP A 177 0.63 15.46 -9.01
N SER A 178 -0.24 16.34 -9.53
CA SER A 178 -0.61 17.57 -8.82
C SER A 178 -1.25 17.28 -7.46
N TYR A 179 -2.05 16.23 -7.38
CA TYR A 179 -2.73 15.83 -6.16
C TYR A 179 -1.73 15.26 -5.12
N VAL A 180 -0.86 14.31 -5.50
CA VAL A 180 0.03 13.63 -4.54
C VAL A 180 1.26 14.45 -4.16
N LYS A 181 1.64 15.47 -4.93
CA LYS A 181 2.89 16.22 -4.77
C LYS A 181 3.17 16.69 -3.34
N ASN A 182 2.25 17.43 -2.74
CA ASN A 182 2.47 18.03 -1.41
C ASN A 182 2.67 16.94 -0.33
N TYR A 183 1.98 15.80 -0.46
CA TYR A 183 2.11 14.67 0.44
C TYR A 183 3.49 14.02 0.32
N LEU A 184 3.95 13.77 -0.91
CA LEU A 184 5.25 13.16 -1.20
C LEU A 184 6.42 14.05 -0.74
N GLU A 185 6.32 15.37 -0.94
CA GLU A 185 7.35 16.33 -0.50
C GLU A 185 7.49 16.35 1.02
N ALA A 186 6.39 16.29 1.77
CA ALA A 186 6.41 16.23 3.23
C ALA A 186 7.10 14.96 3.75
N ILE A 187 6.85 13.81 3.11
CA ILE A 187 7.47 12.52 3.49
C ILE A 187 8.98 12.55 3.27
N ASN A 188 9.43 13.12 2.13
CA ASN A 188 10.85 13.13 1.77
C ASN A 188 11.70 14.05 2.68
N LYS A 189 11.12 15.13 3.21
CA LYS A 189 11.87 16.18 3.90
C LYS A 189 12.13 15.88 5.38
N ASP A 190 11.20 15.23 6.06
CA ASP A 190 11.13 15.37 7.53
C ASP A 190 11.40 14.08 8.30
N PHE A 191 11.40 12.88 7.67
CA PHE A 191 11.24 11.68 8.48
C PHE A 191 11.96 10.38 8.09
N LEU A 192 12.40 10.23 6.85
CA LEU A 192 13.06 8.99 6.40
C LEU A 192 14.58 9.16 6.26
N ASP A 193 15.17 10.07 7.05
CA ASP A 193 16.60 10.40 6.99
C ASP A 193 17.54 9.27 7.44
#